data_AF-A0A7C3ZKU7-F1
#
_entry.id   AF-A0A7C3ZKU7-F1
#
_cell.length_a   1.000
_cell.length_b   1.000
_cell.length_c   1.000
_cell.angle_alpha   90.00
_cell.angle_beta   90.00
_cell.angle_gamma   90.00
#
_symmetry.space_group_name_H-M   'P 1'
#
loop_
_entity.id
_entity.type
_entity.pdbx_description
1 polymer ?
#
loop_
_entity_poly.entity_id
_entity_poly.type
_entity_poly.pdbx_seq_one_letter_code
_entity_poly.pdbx_strand_id
1 'polypeptide(L)'
;MRLIKFLALSFGLFNNFLFSQGLAKNNSNDIIVEMYFEPFDTQGWQNYLNFDLIRKKIKNIKLKVYPLVNKDENNKFLNQRGEIETTEVARIEAIIEKYPAKLNDYLIARSLNMYPDGWKESLIYSQINPVDFDSYIQNNKNSLVEKAYKRIKDKKIDGLSIFINSFLYKGSNKITDVMENINSYLATSDKLNLYKDDLAKMRGPKFKIIYDSSTKDWVDDNIVEAFKRFFSSLEIEKMDISDLGNEKDKIKMLPAYMIEKTSQVQEVLSQAIDQNVFDMTDNYYVYYNQNSKLVLLNRKKEDNKLELFVMAQCPFGVMAENTIINAIESAKLSKDIKVEIHYIGDAFKDANGVAQFHSLHGDDEWKEDARQLLIKKIYPDKYFSYLKERNKSYNSAEWKESAKKAGIDPNLIENKLDDAKKLLGDDFEYSNSLKINVSPTFLVNGNILVVGLNNLKTFEQYKNVDIVNSSAQGGCK
;
A
#
# COMPACT_ATOMS: atom_id res chain seq x y z
N MET A 1 17.03 33.33 -17.38
CA MET A 1 18.36 33.33 -16.71
C MET A 1 18.63 31.89 -16.29
N ARG A 2 19.29 31.03 -17.10
CA ARG A 2 20.77 30.91 -17.30
C ARG A 2 21.48 30.73 -15.95
N LEU A 3 22.25 29.70 -15.62
CA LEU A 3 23.12 28.71 -16.34
C LEU A 3 23.43 27.60 -15.28
N ILE A 4 23.30 26.27 -15.47
CA ILE A 4 24.03 25.28 -16.28
C ILE A 4 25.50 25.00 -15.86
N LYS A 5 25.80 23.67 -15.78
CA LYS A 5 27.07 22.90 -15.93
C LYS A 5 27.88 22.60 -14.65
N PHE A 6 28.37 21.37 -14.39
CA PHE A 6 29.00 20.39 -15.30
C PHE A 6 28.81 18.91 -14.87
N LEU A 7 28.57 18.05 -15.86
CA LEU A 7 28.85 16.60 -15.90
C LEU A 7 30.32 16.40 -16.28
N ALA A 8 31.05 15.45 -15.67
CA ALA A 8 31.93 14.51 -16.38
C ALA A 8 32.69 13.55 -15.43
N LEU A 9 32.59 12.26 -15.77
CA LEU A 9 33.60 11.21 -15.71
C LEU A 9 34.58 11.15 -14.52
N SER A 10 34.47 10.08 -13.75
CA SER A 10 35.63 9.21 -13.52
C SER A 10 35.18 7.75 -13.32
N PHE A 11 35.36 6.97 -14.38
CA PHE A 11 35.59 5.54 -14.29
C PHE A 11 36.87 5.37 -13.46
N GLY A 12 36.73 4.92 -12.21
CA GLY A 12 37.83 4.65 -11.30
C GLY A 12 37.69 3.25 -10.75
N LEU A 13 38.50 2.35 -11.31
CA LEU A 13 38.83 1.01 -10.81
C LEU A 13 38.82 0.95 -9.27
N PHE A 14 37.76 0.38 -8.68
CA PHE A 14 37.86 -0.13 -7.32
C PHE A 14 38.50 -1.51 -7.39
N ASN A 15 39.81 -1.50 -7.14
CA ASN A 15 40.60 -2.68 -6.83
C ASN A 15 39.86 -3.55 -5.82
N ASN A 16 39.74 -4.83 -6.16
CA ASN A 16 39.52 -5.93 -5.23
C ASN A 16 40.65 -5.92 -4.19
N PHE A 17 40.48 -5.18 -3.10
CA PHE A 17 41.21 -5.46 -1.88
C PHE A 17 40.56 -6.68 -1.24
N LEU A 18 41.05 -7.84 -1.65
CA LEU A 18 41.02 -9.09 -0.90
C LEU A 18 41.66 -8.82 0.47
N PHE A 19 40.86 -8.41 1.45
CA PHE A 19 41.19 -8.65 2.85
C PHE A 19 40.93 -10.14 3.12
N SER A 20 41.87 -10.99 2.72
CA SER A 20 42.04 -12.29 3.38
C SER A 20 42.71 -12.04 4.73
N GLN A 21 41.96 -11.52 5.69
CA GLN A 21 42.38 -11.70 7.08
C GLN A 21 42.07 -13.14 7.43
N GLY A 22 43.13 -13.92 7.63
CA GLY A 22 43.03 -15.25 8.21
C GLY A 22 42.25 -15.16 9.51
N LEU A 23 41.02 -15.68 9.48
CA LEU A 23 40.22 -15.90 10.66
C LEU A 23 41.01 -16.86 11.55
N ALA A 24 41.60 -16.32 12.61
CA ALA A 24 42.04 -17.12 13.74
C ALA A 24 40.82 -17.92 14.21
N LYS A 25 40.86 -19.24 14.00
CA LYS A 25 39.91 -20.21 14.56
C LYS A 25 40.00 -20.10 16.09
N ASN A 26 39.16 -19.25 16.66
CA ASN A 26 38.85 -19.33 18.07
C ASN A 26 38.05 -20.63 18.26
N ASN A 27 38.58 -21.56 19.06
CA ASN A 27 38.06 -22.89 19.35
C ASN A 27 36.71 -22.90 20.12
N SER A 28 35.93 -21.82 20.10
CA SER A 28 34.53 -21.88 20.53
C SER A 28 33.69 -22.25 19.31
N ASN A 29 33.17 -23.48 19.27
CA ASN A 29 32.16 -23.93 18.30
C ASN A 29 30.83 -23.15 18.40
N ASP A 30 30.73 -22.14 19.26
CA ASP A 30 29.50 -21.39 19.47
C ASP A 30 29.25 -20.35 18.37
N ILE A 31 28.01 -20.30 17.88
CA ILE A 31 27.51 -19.26 16.97
C ILE A 31 26.84 -18.19 17.84
N ILE A 32 27.41 -16.99 17.88
CA ILE A 32 26.87 -15.89 18.67
C ILE A 32 25.90 -15.10 17.81
N VAL A 33 24.64 -15.02 18.24
CA VAL A 33 23.62 -14.18 17.61
C VAL A 33 23.31 -13.03 18.57
N GLU A 34 23.59 -11.79 18.17
CA GLU A 34 23.24 -10.58 18.91
C GLU A 34 22.11 -9.86 18.20
N MET A 35 21.00 -9.65 18.89
CA MET A 35 19.82 -8.98 18.37
C MET A 35 19.55 -7.69 19.12
N TYR A 36 19.23 -6.64 18.36
CA TYR A 36 18.87 -5.33 18.85
C TYR A 36 17.55 -4.92 18.22
N PHE A 37 16.49 -4.77 19.02
CA PHE A 37 15.19 -4.33 18.52
C PHE A 37 14.39 -3.57 19.60
N GLU A 38 13.41 -2.78 19.17
CA GLU A 38 12.51 -2.07 20.09
C GLU A 38 11.54 -3.06 20.74
N PRO A 39 11.22 -2.94 22.05
CA PRO A 39 10.39 -3.93 22.75
C PRO A 39 8.99 -4.17 22.15
N PHE A 40 8.46 -3.27 21.33
CA PHE A 40 7.18 -3.44 20.64
C PHE A 40 7.30 -3.45 19.11
N ASP A 41 8.48 -3.74 18.57
CA ASP A 41 8.70 -3.96 17.14
C ASP A 41 8.30 -5.37 16.73
N THR A 42 7.26 -5.48 15.90
CA THR A 42 6.75 -6.74 15.36
C THR A 42 7.84 -7.51 14.58
N GLN A 43 8.69 -6.82 13.82
CA GLN A 43 9.73 -7.48 13.02
C GLN A 43 10.84 -8.05 13.90
N GLY A 44 11.25 -7.30 14.93
CA GLY A 44 12.20 -7.73 15.95
C GLY A 44 11.73 -8.99 16.67
N TRP A 45 10.47 -9.02 17.11
CA TRP A 45 9.87 -10.21 17.73
C TRP A 45 9.85 -11.42 16.81
N GLN A 46 9.43 -11.25 15.55
CA GLN A 46 9.43 -12.34 14.58
C GLN A 46 10.83 -12.92 14.36
N ASN A 47 11.85 -12.06 14.21
CA ASN A 47 13.22 -12.51 14.10
C ASN A 47 13.69 -13.24 15.38
N TYR A 48 13.38 -12.70 16.56
CA TYR A 48 13.75 -13.31 17.83
C TYR A 48 13.20 -14.73 17.94
N LEU A 49 11.93 -14.92 17.61
CA LEU A 49 11.28 -16.23 17.62
C LEU A 49 11.91 -17.18 16.59
N ASN A 50 12.27 -16.71 15.40
CA ASN A 50 12.97 -17.55 14.41
C ASN A 50 14.33 -18.05 14.95
N PHE A 51 15.15 -17.16 15.52
CA PHE A 51 16.45 -17.55 16.09
C PHE A 51 16.30 -18.43 17.34
N ASP A 52 15.27 -18.19 18.17
CA ASP A 52 14.94 -19.06 19.31
C ASP A 52 14.52 -20.48 18.88
N LEU A 53 13.73 -20.59 17.81
CA LEU A 53 13.36 -21.89 17.24
C LEU A 53 14.58 -22.65 16.70
N ILE A 54 15.50 -21.94 16.04
CA ILE A 54 16.69 -22.57 15.44
C ILE A 54 17.68 -22.99 16.53
N ARG A 55 17.93 -22.18 17.56
CA ARG A 55 18.84 -22.56 18.67
C ARG A 55 18.37 -23.78 19.46
N LYS A 56 17.05 -24.06 19.47
CA LYS A 56 16.50 -25.28 20.08
C LYS A 56 16.92 -26.54 19.31
N LYS A 57 17.17 -26.43 18.00
CA LYS A 57 17.70 -27.52 17.16
C LYS A 57 19.23 -27.54 17.14
N ILE A 58 19.87 -26.37 17.15
CA ILE A 58 21.32 -26.19 17.03
C ILE A 58 21.87 -25.64 18.37
N LYS A 59 22.37 -26.55 19.22
CA LYS A 59 22.70 -26.28 20.63
C LYS A 59 23.86 -25.30 20.86
N ASN A 60 24.73 -25.11 19.87
CA ASN A 60 25.86 -24.18 19.92
C ASN A 60 25.48 -22.73 19.57
N ILE A 61 24.20 -22.42 19.33
CA ILE A 61 23.77 -21.02 19.15
C ILE A 61 23.59 -20.33 20.50
N LYS A 62 24.30 -19.22 20.69
CA LYS A 62 24.16 -18.31 21.84
C LYS A 62 23.42 -17.06 21.40
N LEU A 63 22.13 -17.01 21.71
CA LEU A 63 21.27 -15.87 21.42
C LEU A 63 21.36 -14.82 22.55
N LYS A 64 21.73 -13.60 22.19
CA LYS A 64 21.77 -12.42 23.05
C LYS A 64 20.81 -11.38 22.50
N VAL A 65 19.94 -10.85 23.35
CA VAL A 65 18.92 -9.89 22.95
C VAL A 65 19.10 -8.63 23.77
N TYR A 66 19.03 -7.48 23.11
CA TYR A 66 19.21 -6.17 23.70
C TYR A 66 18.10 -5.22 23.24
N PRO A 67 17.49 -4.45 24.15
CA PRO A 67 16.45 -3.50 23.78
C PRO A 67 17.07 -2.26 23.12
N LEU A 68 16.39 -1.70 22.11
CA LEU A 68 16.72 -0.40 21.51
C LEU A 68 16.06 0.75 22.29
N VAL A 69 16.77 1.87 22.36
CA VAL A 69 16.25 3.15 22.86
C VAL A 69 17.06 4.30 22.29
N ASN A 70 16.41 5.35 21.79
CA ASN A 70 17.10 6.51 21.23
C ASN A 70 16.95 7.74 22.13
N LYS A 71 17.65 8.82 21.79
CA LYS A 71 17.43 10.14 22.40
C LYS A 71 16.98 11.15 21.34
N ASP A 72 16.07 12.05 21.72
CA ASP A 72 15.65 13.17 20.89
C ASP A 72 16.69 14.30 20.88
N GLU A 73 16.40 15.38 20.14
CA GLU A 73 17.23 16.58 20.06
C GLU A 73 17.43 17.27 21.42
N ASN A 74 16.54 17.03 22.38
CA ASN A 74 16.60 17.54 23.75
C ASN A 74 17.28 16.57 24.73
N ASN A 75 17.94 15.51 24.21
CA ASN A 75 18.62 14.48 24.99
C ASN A 75 17.67 13.70 25.93
N LYS A 76 16.36 13.66 25.64
CA LYS A 76 15.37 12.82 26.32
C LYS A 76 15.25 11.48 25.62
N PHE A 77 15.07 10.41 26.39
CA PHE A 77 14.83 9.09 25.82
C PHE A 77 13.53 9.07 25.03
N LEU A 78 13.64 8.61 23.78
CA LEU A 78 12.56 8.54 22.82
C LEU A 78 12.46 7.13 22.27
N ASN A 79 11.23 6.62 22.26
CA ASN A 79 10.81 5.38 21.65
C ASN A 79 9.48 5.63 20.94
N GLN A 80 9.15 4.83 19.92
CA GLN A 80 7.97 5.05 19.08
C GLN A 80 6.67 5.05 19.87
N ARG A 81 6.58 4.25 20.93
CA ARG A 81 5.39 4.14 21.79
C ARG A 81 5.53 4.87 23.14
N GLY A 82 6.50 5.76 23.26
CA GLY A 82 6.69 6.61 24.42
C GLY A 82 7.08 5.86 25.70
N GLU A 83 6.54 6.31 26.83
CA GLU A 83 7.02 5.93 28.17
C GLU A 83 6.81 4.44 28.50
N ILE A 84 5.79 3.81 27.95
CA ILE A 84 5.53 2.36 28.13
C ILE A 84 6.69 1.54 27.56
N GLU A 85 7.18 1.91 26.37
CA GLU A 85 8.30 1.26 25.71
C GLU A 85 9.62 1.53 26.41
N THR A 86 9.88 2.78 26.80
CA THR A 86 11.06 3.13 27.60
C THR A 86 11.10 2.38 28.93
N THR A 87 9.94 2.13 29.55
CA THR A 87 9.86 1.30 30.75
C THR A 87 10.18 -0.16 30.44
N GLU A 88 9.69 -0.69 29.33
CA GLU A 88 10.00 -2.06 28.90
C GLU A 88 11.49 -2.26 28.56
N VAL A 89 12.15 -1.26 27.97
CA VAL A 89 13.61 -1.24 27.81
C VAL A 89 14.31 -1.43 29.16
N ALA A 90 13.88 -0.69 30.18
CA ALA A 90 14.42 -0.82 31.53
C ALA A 90 14.18 -2.23 32.11
N ARG A 91 13.00 -2.83 31.88
CA ARG A 91 12.69 -4.19 32.34
C ARG A 91 13.61 -5.22 31.68
N ILE A 92 13.77 -5.17 30.36
CA ILE A 92 14.64 -6.10 29.65
C ILE A 92 16.09 -5.93 30.12
N GLU A 93 16.57 -4.70 30.28
CA GLU A 93 17.93 -4.44 30.79
C GLU A 93 18.12 -4.91 32.25
N ALA A 94 17.12 -4.75 33.10
CA ALA A 94 17.13 -5.25 34.47
C ALA A 94 17.22 -6.79 34.51
N ILE A 95 16.53 -7.48 33.60
CA ILE A 95 16.61 -8.94 33.50
C ILE A 95 17.98 -9.36 32.96
N ILE A 96 18.54 -8.66 31.97
CA ILE A 96 19.92 -8.89 31.50
C ILE A 96 20.92 -8.78 32.65
N GLU A 97 20.75 -7.77 33.53
CA GLU A 97 21.65 -7.52 34.64
C GLU A 97 21.49 -8.53 35.79
N LYS A 98 20.25 -8.78 36.23
CA LYS A 98 19.98 -9.56 37.45
C LYS A 98 19.68 -11.03 37.21
N TYR A 99 19.05 -11.34 36.08
CA TYR A 99 18.52 -12.66 35.77
C TYR A 99 18.85 -13.08 34.33
N PRO A 100 20.13 -13.04 33.87
CA PRO A 100 20.47 -13.28 32.47
C PRO A 100 20.00 -14.64 31.96
N ALA A 101 19.99 -15.67 32.83
CA ALA A 101 19.50 -17.00 32.50
C ALA A 101 17.96 -17.07 32.28
N LYS A 102 17.21 -16.08 32.78
CA LYS A 102 15.74 -15.98 32.68
C LYS A 102 15.27 -15.05 31.55
N LEU A 103 16.19 -14.36 30.88
CA LEU A 103 15.85 -13.43 29.81
C LEU A 103 14.99 -14.07 28.71
N ASN A 104 15.36 -15.27 28.29
CA ASN A 104 14.62 -15.94 27.22
C ASN A 104 13.21 -16.37 27.65
N ASP A 105 13.03 -16.82 28.89
CA ASP A 105 11.72 -17.17 29.41
C ASP A 105 10.82 -15.94 29.45
N TYR A 106 11.38 -14.80 29.88
CA TYR A 106 10.67 -13.53 29.90
C TYR A 106 10.28 -13.09 28.49
N LEU A 107 11.22 -13.09 27.54
CA LEU A 107 10.96 -12.65 26.18
C LEU A 107 9.93 -13.54 25.47
N ILE A 108 9.98 -14.86 25.63
CA ILE A 108 8.95 -15.77 25.08
C ILE A 108 7.58 -15.44 25.67
N ALA A 109 7.46 -15.38 27.01
CA ALA A 109 6.17 -15.06 27.63
C ALA A 109 5.68 -13.66 27.22
N ARG A 110 6.59 -12.69 27.11
CA ARG A 110 6.29 -11.32 26.71
C ARG A 110 5.80 -11.23 25.27
N SER A 111 6.31 -12.06 24.36
CA SER A 111 5.85 -12.13 22.97
C SER A 111 4.39 -12.61 22.84
N LEU A 112 3.90 -13.38 23.82
CA LEU A 112 2.52 -13.89 23.84
C LEU A 112 1.54 -12.92 24.47
N ASN A 113 2.01 -12.00 25.31
CA ASN A 113 1.20 -10.99 25.97
C ASN A 113 1.92 -9.63 25.92
N MET A 114 1.70 -8.89 24.82
CA MET A 114 2.29 -7.56 24.60
C MET A 114 1.50 -6.39 25.25
N TYR A 115 0.43 -6.66 26.00
CA TYR A 115 -0.32 -5.61 26.70
C TYR A 115 0.56 -4.85 27.72
N PRO A 116 0.24 -3.60 28.08
CA PRO A 116 1.05 -2.79 29.00
C PRO A 116 1.35 -3.47 30.34
N ASP A 117 0.45 -4.31 30.86
CA ASP A 117 0.61 -5.05 32.13
C ASP A 117 1.13 -6.50 31.97
N GLY A 118 1.29 -6.99 30.74
CA GLY A 118 1.70 -8.38 30.46
C GLY A 118 3.09 -8.75 30.97
N TRP A 119 3.91 -7.76 31.35
CA TRP A 119 5.21 -7.98 31.98
C TRP A 119 5.11 -8.75 33.31
N LYS A 120 4.02 -8.59 34.08
CA LYS A 120 3.83 -9.28 35.37
C LYS A 120 3.74 -10.78 35.18
N GLU A 121 2.90 -11.22 34.24
CA GLU A 121 2.75 -12.63 33.87
C GLU A 121 4.05 -13.18 33.28
N SER A 122 4.77 -12.37 32.50
CA SER A 122 6.06 -12.75 31.92
C SER A 122 7.13 -12.99 32.98
N LEU A 123 7.15 -12.18 34.05
CA LEU A 123 8.02 -12.39 35.21
C LEU A 123 7.62 -13.63 36.01
N ILE A 124 6.32 -13.85 36.25
CA ILE A 124 5.82 -15.05 36.94
C ILE A 124 6.26 -16.31 36.19
N TYR A 125 6.05 -16.37 34.87
CA TYR A 125 6.50 -17.48 34.04
C TYR A 125 8.02 -17.70 34.16
N SER A 126 8.79 -16.60 34.19
CA SER A 126 10.25 -16.61 34.35
C SER A 126 10.73 -16.96 35.77
N GLN A 127 9.82 -17.17 36.71
CA GLN A 127 10.11 -17.37 38.13
C GLN A 127 10.82 -16.16 38.77
N ILE A 128 10.38 -14.95 38.42
CA ILE A 128 10.83 -13.68 38.99
C ILE A 128 9.64 -13.03 39.72
N ASN A 129 9.82 -12.61 40.97
CA ASN A 129 8.77 -11.92 41.73
C ASN A 129 8.46 -10.54 41.12
N PRO A 130 7.24 -10.28 40.61
CA PRO A 130 6.90 -9.01 39.97
C PRO A 130 6.94 -7.81 40.93
N VAL A 131 6.66 -8.01 42.22
CA VAL A 131 6.62 -6.91 43.21
C VAL A 131 8.02 -6.40 43.51
N ASP A 132 8.96 -7.31 43.77
CA ASP A 132 10.36 -6.97 44.02
C ASP A 132 11.01 -6.38 42.77
N PHE A 133 10.64 -6.92 41.60
CA PHE A 133 11.14 -6.45 40.32
C PHE A 133 10.65 -5.04 39.99
N ASP A 134 9.36 -4.74 40.19
CA ASP A 134 8.82 -3.40 39.97
C ASP A 134 9.47 -2.37 40.90
N SER A 135 9.62 -2.73 42.18
CA SER A 135 10.34 -1.90 43.16
C SER A 135 11.77 -1.58 42.71
N TYR A 136 12.45 -2.56 42.09
CA TYR A 136 13.77 -2.32 41.50
C TYR A 136 13.72 -1.38 40.29
N ILE A 137 12.75 -1.55 39.39
CA ILE A 137 12.58 -0.69 38.22
C ILE A 137 12.32 0.76 38.62
N GLN A 138 11.44 1.03 39.58
CA GLN A 138 11.14 2.38 40.05
C GLN A 138 12.40 3.13 40.52
N ASN A 139 13.34 2.41 41.14
CA ASN A 139 14.58 2.99 41.66
C ASN A 139 15.71 3.07 40.63
N ASN A 140 15.66 2.30 39.54
CA ASN A 140 16.81 2.11 38.64
C ASN A 140 16.52 2.43 37.17
N LYS A 141 15.28 2.78 36.82
CA LYS A 141 14.83 2.97 35.43
C LYS A 141 15.80 3.80 34.59
N ASN A 142 16.13 5.01 35.03
CA ASN A 142 16.98 5.92 34.24
C ASN A 142 18.39 5.36 33.99
N SER A 143 18.97 4.70 35.00
CA SER A 143 20.29 4.06 34.88
C SER A 143 20.27 2.90 33.88
N LEU A 144 19.22 2.07 33.95
CA LEU A 144 19.02 0.93 33.05
C LEU A 144 18.83 1.39 31.60
N VAL A 145 18.01 2.41 31.38
CA VAL A 145 17.78 2.95 30.02
C VAL A 145 19.07 3.60 29.47
N GLU A 146 19.84 4.33 30.28
CA GLU A 146 21.13 4.88 29.85
C GLU A 146 22.14 3.78 29.50
N LYS A 147 22.13 2.67 30.25
CA LYS A 147 22.98 1.50 29.96
C LYS A 147 22.61 0.85 28.63
N ALA A 148 21.32 0.69 28.34
CA ALA A 148 20.84 0.21 27.05
C ALA A 148 21.25 1.17 25.91
N TYR A 149 21.06 2.48 26.10
CA TYR A 149 21.45 3.50 25.13
C TYR A 149 22.96 3.49 24.82
N LYS A 150 23.81 3.41 25.85
CA LYS A 150 25.27 3.36 25.68
C LYS A 150 25.69 2.16 24.82
N ARG A 151 25.09 0.98 25.07
CA ARG A 151 25.38 -0.23 24.31
C ARG A 151 25.12 -0.07 22.81
N ILE A 152 24.01 0.57 22.43
CA ILE A 152 23.67 0.74 21.01
C ILE A 152 24.50 1.84 20.35
N LYS A 153 24.82 2.91 21.10
CA LYS A 153 25.64 4.04 20.63
C LYS A 153 27.06 3.60 20.31
N ASP A 154 27.67 2.79 21.18
CA ASP A 154 29.03 2.26 20.99
C ASP A 154 29.13 1.40 19.72
N LYS A 155 28.02 0.76 19.32
CA LYS A 155 27.91 -0.07 18.10
C LYS A 155 27.33 0.66 16.88
N LYS A 156 26.97 1.94 17.00
CA LYS A 156 26.31 2.74 15.95
C LYS A 156 25.05 2.06 15.39
N ILE A 157 24.22 1.53 16.27
CA ILE A 157 22.95 0.89 15.92
C ILE A 157 21.82 1.91 16.05
N ASP A 158 21.06 2.12 14.98
CA ASP A 158 19.96 3.09 14.88
C ASP A 158 18.59 2.43 14.58
N GLY A 159 18.55 1.10 14.43
CA GLY A 159 17.33 0.33 14.19
C GLY A 159 17.51 -1.17 14.40
N LEU A 160 16.48 -1.96 14.04
CA LEU A 160 16.50 -3.42 14.11
C LEU A 160 17.78 -3.97 13.47
N SER A 161 18.62 -4.61 14.28
CA SER A 161 19.92 -5.11 13.84
C SER A 161 20.20 -6.49 14.43
N ILE A 162 20.68 -7.39 13.59
CA ILE A 162 21.01 -8.76 13.96
C ILE A 162 22.44 -9.04 13.52
N PHE A 163 23.28 -9.49 14.43
CA PHE A 163 24.67 -9.84 14.15
C PHE A 163 24.88 -11.33 14.41
N ILE A 164 25.47 -12.03 13.45
CA ILE A 164 25.87 -13.44 13.59
C ILE A 164 27.38 -13.49 13.55
N ASN A 165 28.02 -13.90 14.64
CA ASN A 165 29.46 -13.83 14.84
C ASN A 165 30.05 -12.46 14.47
N SER A 166 29.40 -11.39 14.95
CA SER A 166 29.75 -9.98 14.70
C SER A 166 29.52 -9.46 13.27
N PHE A 167 29.01 -10.28 12.34
CA PHE A 167 28.63 -9.84 11.00
C PHE A 167 27.14 -9.50 10.94
N LEU A 168 26.81 -8.36 10.34
CA LEU A 168 25.42 -7.93 10.16
C LEU A 168 24.67 -8.92 9.23
N TYR A 169 23.59 -9.48 9.74
CA TYR A 169 22.66 -10.32 8.98
C TYR A 169 21.86 -9.46 8.01
N LYS A 170 21.88 -9.83 6.73
CA LYS A 170 21.19 -9.13 5.63
C LYS A 170 20.07 -9.95 4.99
N GLY A 171 19.75 -11.13 5.54
CA GLY A 171 18.66 -11.97 5.03
C GLY A 171 17.28 -11.47 5.46
N SER A 172 16.22 -12.07 4.92
CA SER A 172 14.85 -11.72 5.34
C SER A 172 14.49 -12.32 6.70
N ASN A 173 13.29 -12.00 7.21
CA ASN A 173 12.69 -12.63 8.39
C ASN A 173 12.08 -14.02 8.11
N LYS A 174 12.28 -14.59 6.92
CA LYS A 174 11.85 -15.98 6.63
C LYS A 174 12.75 -16.95 7.38
N ILE A 175 12.14 -17.93 8.04
CA ILE A 175 12.90 -18.93 8.81
C ILE A 175 13.90 -19.70 7.96
N THR A 176 13.61 -19.92 6.68
CA THR A 176 14.52 -20.57 5.72
C THR A 176 15.78 -19.76 5.45
N ASP A 177 15.68 -18.43 5.36
CA ASP A 177 16.83 -17.54 5.15
C ASP A 177 17.72 -17.50 6.39
N VAL A 178 17.10 -17.51 7.57
CA VAL A 178 17.82 -17.61 8.84
C VAL A 178 18.54 -18.96 8.94
N MET A 179 17.85 -20.08 8.62
CA MET A 179 18.45 -21.41 8.60
C MET A 179 19.61 -21.50 7.59
N GLU A 180 19.46 -20.92 6.40
CA GLU A 180 20.52 -20.87 5.39
C GLU A 180 21.75 -20.10 5.88
N ASN A 181 21.54 -18.95 6.52
CA ASN A 181 22.63 -18.16 7.05
C ASN A 181 23.34 -18.89 8.20
N ILE A 182 22.60 -19.48 9.14
CA ILE A 182 23.15 -20.30 10.22
C ILE A 182 23.93 -21.51 9.68
N ASN A 183 23.41 -22.19 8.66
CA ASN A 183 24.09 -23.30 7.98
C ASN A 183 25.46 -22.90 7.41
N SER A 184 25.68 -21.62 7.06
CA SER A 184 26.98 -21.15 6.57
C SER A 184 28.08 -21.20 7.65
N TYR A 185 27.70 -21.24 8.94
CA TYR A 185 28.62 -21.32 10.08
C TYR A 185 28.76 -22.75 10.65
N LEU A 186 28.03 -23.72 10.11
CA LEU A 186 27.98 -25.10 10.62
C LEU A 186 28.82 -26.07 9.79
N ALA A 187 29.35 -27.10 10.46
CA ALA A 187 29.92 -28.26 9.80
C ALA A 187 28.85 -29.02 9.02
N THR A 188 29.24 -29.71 7.95
CA THR A 188 28.29 -30.40 7.03
C THR A 188 27.33 -31.35 7.75
N SER A 189 27.77 -32.05 8.81
CA SER A 189 26.94 -32.96 9.60
C SER A 189 25.85 -32.25 10.42
N ASP A 190 26.03 -30.97 10.71
CA ASP A 190 25.18 -30.21 11.64
C ASP A 190 24.21 -29.27 10.89
N LYS A 191 24.36 -29.15 9.57
CA LYS A 191 23.51 -28.29 8.74
C LYS A 191 22.07 -28.80 8.74
N LEU A 192 21.12 -27.88 8.88
CA LEU A 192 19.71 -28.16 8.70
C LEU A 192 19.40 -28.38 7.22
N ASN A 193 18.64 -29.43 6.91
CA ASN A 193 18.18 -29.65 5.54
C ASN A 193 17.11 -28.60 5.18
N LEU A 194 17.38 -27.84 4.11
CA LEU A 194 16.48 -26.82 3.57
C LEU A 194 15.54 -27.37 2.49
N TYR A 195 15.73 -28.63 2.06
CA TYR A 195 14.94 -29.29 1.02
C TYR A 195 14.88 -28.47 -0.29
N LYS A 196 15.97 -27.77 -0.64
CA LYS A 196 15.99 -26.86 -1.80
C LYS A 196 15.59 -27.56 -3.11
N ASP A 197 16.07 -28.79 -3.31
CA ASP A 197 15.77 -29.57 -4.52
C ASP A 197 14.30 -30.01 -4.56
N ASP A 198 13.70 -30.34 -3.42
CA ASP A 198 12.30 -30.74 -3.35
C ASP A 198 11.35 -29.54 -3.45
N LEU A 199 11.72 -28.42 -2.82
CA LEU A 199 11.01 -27.16 -2.96
C LEU A 199 11.08 -26.63 -4.40
N ALA A 200 12.21 -26.80 -5.10
CA ALA A 200 12.33 -26.45 -6.51
C ALA A 200 11.42 -27.29 -7.43
N LYS A 201 10.99 -28.48 -6.99
CA LYS A 201 9.98 -29.29 -7.70
C LYS A 201 8.56 -28.79 -7.45
N MET A 202 8.32 -28.07 -6.35
CA MET A 202 7.04 -27.42 -6.06
C MET A 202 6.92 -26.13 -6.88
N ARG A 203 6.47 -26.26 -8.13
CA ARG A 203 6.22 -25.10 -9.00
C ARG A 203 5.07 -24.28 -8.45
N GLY A 204 5.29 -22.98 -8.27
CA GLY A 204 4.19 -22.05 -8.01
C GLY A 204 3.37 -21.81 -9.27
N PRO A 205 2.22 -21.16 -9.16
CA PRO A 205 1.43 -20.78 -10.32
C PRO A 205 2.22 -19.79 -11.20
N LYS A 206 2.08 -19.91 -12.52
CA LYS A 206 2.63 -18.92 -13.44
C LYS A 206 1.95 -17.57 -13.21
N PHE A 207 2.75 -16.50 -13.23
CA PHE A 207 2.29 -15.14 -13.04
C PHE A 207 2.80 -14.25 -14.18
N LYS A 208 1.91 -13.87 -15.09
CA LYS A 208 2.27 -13.03 -16.24
C LYS A 208 1.87 -11.59 -15.99
N ILE A 209 2.78 -10.68 -16.28
CA ILE A 209 2.54 -9.24 -16.28
C ILE A 209 2.55 -8.79 -17.73
N ILE A 210 1.38 -8.43 -18.22
CA ILE A 210 1.14 -8.06 -19.61
C ILE A 210 1.11 -6.53 -19.71
N TYR A 211 1.86 -6.00 -20.66
CA TYR A 211 1.92 -4.57 -20.96
C TYR A 211 2.11 -4.36 -22.46
N ASP A 212 2.10 -3.11 -22.90
CA ASP A 212 2.68 -2.71 -24.19
C ASP A 212 3.77 -1.65 -23.98
N SER A 213 4.38 -1.18 -25.06
CA SER A 213 5.41 -0.13 -25.00
C SER A 213 4.96 1.16 -24.30
N SER A 214 3.67 1.48 -24.31
CA SER A 214 3.11 2.67 -23.68
C SER A 214 2.77 2.48 -22.20
N THR A 215 2.47 1.25 -21.75
CA THR A 215 2.08 0.94 -20.38
C THR A 215 3.17 0.26 -19.55
N LYS A 216 4.35 -0.01 -20.14
CA LYS A 216 5.45 -0.72 -19.46
C LYS A 216 5.84 -0.07 -18.13
N ASP A 217 5.92 1.26 -18.11
CA ASP A 217 6.28 2.04 -16.91
C ASP A 217 5.10 2.22 -15.93
N TRP A 218 3.92 1.67 -16.25
CA TRP A 218 2.74 1.71 -15.38
C TRP A 218 2.55 0.40 -14.60
N VAL A 219 3.43 -0.59 -14.81
CA VAL A 219 3.47 -1.82 -14.02
C VAL A 219 3.76 -1.46 -12.57
N ASP A 220 2.90 -1.93 -11.67
CA ASP A 220 2.95 -1.70 -10.24
C ASP A 220 3.54 -2.92 -9.54
N ASP A 221 4.81 -2.80 -9.15
CA ASP A 221 5.51 -3.87 -8.43
C ASP A 221 4.87 -4.17 -7.06
N ASN A 222 4.07 -3.27 -6.47
CA ASN A 222 3.34 -3.57 -5.23
C ASN A 222 2.28 -4.66 -5.43
N ILE A 223 1.69 -4.76 -6.62
CA ILE A 223 0.76 -5.85 -6.94
C ILE A 223 1.52 -7.17 -6.96
N VAL A 224 2.71 -7.19 -7.58
CA VAL A 224 3.58 -8.37 -7.61
C VAL A 224 3.95 -8.82 -6.19
N GLU A 225 4.33 -7.88 -5.33
CA GLU A 225 4.65 -8.17 -3.93
C GLU A 225 3.43 -8.63 -3.13
N ALA A 226 2.23 -8.12 -3.42
CA ALA A 226 0.99 -8.60 -2.81
C ALA A 226 0.73 -10.07 -3.17
N PHE A 227 0.86 -10.46 -4.44
CA PHE A 227 0.69 -11.85 -4.86
C PHE A 227 1.76 -12.77 -4.25
N LYS A 228 3.02 -12.32 -4.11
CA LYS A 228 4.09 -13.10 -3.46
C LYS A 228 3.81 -13.46 -1.99
N ARG A 229 2.97 -12.68 -1.29
CA ARG A 229 2.55 -12.99 0.09
C ARG A 229 1.65 -14.22 0.14
N PHE A 230 0.86 -14.44 -0.90
CA PHE A 230 -0.02 -15.60 -1.03
C PHE A 230 0.69 -16.80 -1.67
N PHE A 231 1.55 -16.53 -2.65
CA PHE A 231 2.23 -17.54 -3.45
C PHE A 231 3.74 -17.27 -3.45
N SER A 232 4.45 -17.86 -2.51
CA SER A 232 5.89 -17.57 -2.32
C SER A 232 6.80 -18.03 -3.47
N SER A 233 6.31 -18.92 -4.34
CA SER A 233 7.03 -19.54 -5.47
C SER A 233 6.52 -19.10 -6.85
N LEU A 234 5.94 -17.90 -6.98
CA LEU A 234 5.43 -17.38 -8.26
C LEU A 234 6.50 -17.40 -9.35
N GLU A 235 6.16 -17.96 -10.49
CA GLU A 235 6.96 -17.89 -11.71
C GLU A 235 6.57 -16.63 -12.48
N ILE A 236 7.30 -15.54 -12.27
CA ILE A 236 6.96 -14.22 -12.84
C ILE A 236 7.55 -14.07 -14.25
N GLU A 237 6.68 -13.80 -15.21
CA GLU A 237 7.02 -13.49 -16.59
C GLU A 237 6.48 -12.10 -16.97
N LYS A 238 7.35 -11.23 -17.48
CA LYS A 238 6.98 -9.90 -17.98
C LYS A 238 7.00 -9.96 -19.51
N MET A 239 5.88 -9.70 -20.18
CA MET A 239 5.79 -9.82 -21.64
C MET A 239 4.90 -8.75 -22.29
N ASP A 240 5.20 -8.45 -23.55
CA ASP A 240 4.35 -7.57 -24.36
C ASP A 240 3.05 -8.29 -24.75
N ILE A 241 1.94 -7.57 -24.81
CA ILE A 241 0.65 -8.11 -25.21
C ILE A 241 0.66 -8.75 -26.60
N SER A 242 1.53 -8.28 -27.50
CA SER A 242 1.71 -8.89 -28.82
C SER A 242 2.21 -10.33 -28.78
N ASP A 243 2.90 -10.72 -27.71
CA ASP A 243 3.45 -12.06 -27.51
C ASP A 243 2.48 -13.02 -26.78
N LEU A 244 1.32 -12.54 -26.30
CA LEU A 244 0.41 -13.28 -25.42
C LEU A 244 -0.39 -14.41 -26.12
N GLY A 245 -0.22 -14.57 -27.44
CA GLY A 245 -0.92 -15.59 -28.22
C GLY A 245 -2.45 -15.45 -28.14
N ASN A 246 -3.17 -16.57 -28.03
CA ASN A 246 -4.63 -16.60 -28.12
C ASN A 246 -5.35 -15.95 -26.93
N GLU A 247 -4.69 -15.77 -25.78
CA GLU A 247 -5.30 -15.15 -24.59
C GLU A 247 -5.42 -13.62 -24.76
N LYS A 248 -4.72 -13.04 -25.74
CA LYS A 248 -4.68 -11.60 -26.01
C LYS A 248 -6.07 -10.98 -26.16
N ASP A 249 -6.96 -11.63 -26.90
CA ASP A 249 -8.28 -11.08 -27.23
C ASP A 249 -9.23 -11.01 -26.01
N LYS A 250 -8.88 -11.69 -24.91
CA LYS A 250 -9.63 -11.67 -23.65
C LYS A 250 -9.12 -10.60 -22.69
N ILE A 251 -7.99 -9.96 -22.98
CA ILE A 251 -7.45 -8.88 -22.17
C ILE A 251 -8.19 -7.59 -22.51
N LYS A 252 -8.78 -6.96 -21.49
CA LYS A 252 -9.57 -5.72 -21.64
C LYS A 252 -8.75 -4.46 -21.37
N MET A 253 -7.76 -4.56 -20.48
CA MET A 253 -7.00 -3.39 -20.01
C MET A 253 -5.51 -3.72 -19.85
N LEU A 254 -4.65 -2.70 -19.90
CA LEU A 254 -3.21 -2.82 -19.62
C LEU A 254 -2.74 -1.77 -18.60
N PRO A 255 -1.80 -2.09 -17.70
CA PRO A 255 -1.21 -3.41 -17.50
C PRO A 255 -2.18 -4.45 -16.93
N ALA A 256 -1.98 -5.71 -17.28
CA ALA A 256 -2.77 -6.85 -16.78
C ALA A 256 -1.89 -7.81 -15.97
N TYR A 257 -2.39 -8.30 -14.84
CA TYR A 257 -1.71 -9.28 -13.99
C TYR A 257 -2.47 -10.60 -14.04
N MET A 258 -1.86 -11.61 -14.66
CA MET A 258 -2.49 -12.90 -14.92
C MET A 258 -1.88 -13.96 -14.01
N ILE A 259 -2.69 -14.62 -13.19
CA ILE A 259 -2.26 -15.75 -12.37
C ILE A 259 -2.92 -17.04 -12.86
N GLU A 260 -2.10 -18.09 -13.04
CA GLU A 260 -2.55 -19.38 -13.56
C GLU A 260 -3.63 -20.00 -12.68
N LYS A 261 -4.66 -20.56 -13.32
CA LYS A 261 -5.75 -21.28 -12.65
C LYS A 261 -5.25 -22.63 -12.17
N THR A 262 -4.88 -22.68 -10.89
CA THR A 262 -4.54 -23.93 -10.19
C THR A 262 -5.50 -24.11 -9.01
N SER A 263 -5.64 -25.33 -8.49
CA SER A 263 -6.46 -25.59 -7.30
C SER A 263 -6.02 -24.76 -6.10
N GLN A 264 -4.71 -24.56 -5.93
CA GLN A 264 -4.15 -23.71 -4.87
C GLN A 264 -4.59 -22.25 -5.04
N VAL A 265 -4.54 -21.72 -6.27
CA VAL A 265 -4.96 -20.33 -6.55
C VAL A 265 -6.45 -20.16 -6.29
N GLN A 266 -7.28 -21.12 -6.71
CA GLN A 266 -8.72 -21.09 -6.48
C GLN A 266 -9.08 -21.12 -5.00
N GLU A 267 -8.38 -21.93 -4.19
CA GLU A 267 -8.59 -22.00 -2.75
C GLU A 267 -8.23 -20.67 -2.07
N VAL A 268 -7.00 -20.19 -2.33
CA VAL A 268 -6.45 -18.98 -1.68
C VAL A 268 -7.19 -17.71 -2.09
N LEU A 269 -7.65 -17.62 -3.34
CA LEU A 269 -8.33 -16.42 -3.88
C LEU A 269 -9.85 -16.58 -3.98
N SER A 270 -10.44 -17.65 -3.43
CA SER A 270 -11.87 -17.98 -3.52
C SER A 270 -12.79 -16.79 -3.29
N GLN A 271 -12.63 -16.08 -2.17
CA GLN A 271 -13.44 -14.91 -1.86
C GLN A 271 -13.36 -13.80 -2.92
N ALA A 272 -12.15 -13.51 -3.43
CA ALA A 272 -11.97 -12.46 -4.42
C ALA A 272 -12.50 -12.89 -5.81
N ILE A 273 -12.42 -14.18 -6.14
CA ILE A 273 -13.06 -14.77 -7.31
C ILE A 273 -14.58 -14.64 -7.20
N ASP A 274 -15.16 -15.02 -6.07
CA ASP A 274 -16.61 -14.94 -5.81
C ASP A 274 -17.14 -13.50 -5.87
N GLN A 275 -16.30 -12.53 -5.49
CA GLN A 275 -16.57 -11.09 -5.59
C GLN A 275 -16.32 -10.50 -6.98
N ASN A 276 -16.02 -11.32 -8.00
CA ASN A 276 -15.73 -10.89 -9.37
C ASN A 276 -14.59 -9.86 -9.48
N VAL A 277 -13.60 -9.93 -8.58
CA VAL A 277 -12.40 -9.07 -8.64
C VAL A 277 -11.56 -9.38 -9.87
N PHE A 278 -11.61 -10.63 -10.34
CA PHE A 278 -10.85 -11.11 -11.48
C PHE A 278 -11.72 -11.26 -12.72
N ASP A 279 -11.20 -10.77 -13.85
CA ASP A 279 -11.62 -11.29 -15.15
C ASP A 279 -10.98 -12.67 -15.37
N MET A 280 -11.46 -13.42 -16.36
CA MET A 280 -11.04 -14.80 -16.59
C MET A 280 -10.69 -15.04 -18.05
N THR A 281 -9.57 -15.71 -18.26
CA THR A 281 -9.23 -16.35 -19.55
C THR A 281 -9.35 -17.87 -19.42
N ASP A 282 -8.91 -18.64 -20.43
CA ASP A 282 -8.99 -20.10 -20.32
C ASP A 282 -8.11 -20.60 -19.17
N ASN A 283 -6.88 -20.12 -19.10
CA ASN A 283 -5.88 -20.63 -18.15
C ASN A 283 -5.57 -19.68 -16.99
N TYR A 284 -6.09 -18.45 -16.99
CA TYR A 284 -5.69 -17.42 -16.03
C TYR A 284 -6.86 -16.67 -15.39
N TYR A 285 -6.68 -16.27 -14.13
CA TYR A 285 -7.39 -15.15 -13.53
C TYR A 285 -6.64 -13.86 -13.85
N VAL A 286 -7.35 -12.82 -14.27
CA VAL A 286 -6.78 -11.55 -14.72
C VAL A 286 -7.21 -10.44 -13.78
N TYR A 287 -6.23 -9.82 -13.15
CA TYR A 287 -6.42 -8.65 -12.30
C TYR A 287 -5.98 -7.38 -13.02
N TYR A 288 -6.76 -6.33 -12.85
CA TYR A 288 -6.45 -4.98 -13.32
C TYR A 288 -6.38 -4.05 -12.12
N ASN A 289 -5.26 -3.34 -11.95
CA ASN A 289 -5.15 -2.35 -10.88
C ASN A 289 -5.93 -1.08 -11.25
N GLN A 290 -7.22 -1.07 -10.94
CA GLN A 290 -8.10 0.06 -11.24
C GLN A 290 -7.80 1.33 -10.42
N ASN A 291 -6.88 1.25 -9.45
CA ASN A 291 -6.40 2.42 -8.72
C ASN A 291 -5.15 3.06 -9.36
N SER A 292 -4.65 2.50 -10.47
CA SER A 292 -3.50 3.02 -11.22
C SER A 292 -3.90 3.53 -12.60
N LYS A 293 -2.91 3.83 -13.46
CA LYS A 293 -3.15 4.13 -14.87
C LYS A 293 -3.44 2.85 -15.63
N LEU A 294 -4.47 2.87 -16.48
CA LEU A 294 -4.83 1.74 -17.33
C LEU A 294 -5.15 2.22 -18.75
N VAL A 295 -4.79 1.43 -19.76
CA VAL A 295 -5.30 1.58 -21.13
C VAL A 295 -6.47 0.62 -21.34
N LEU A 296 -7.59 1.10 -21.87
CA LEU A 296 -8.74 0.31 -22.28
C LEU A 296 -8.56 -0.14 -23.73
N LEU A 297 -8.39 -1.45 -23.96
CA LEU A 297 -8.03 -2.01 -25.27
C LEU A 297 -9.20 -2.07 -26.25
N ASN A 298 -10.43 -2.12 -25.75
CA ASN A 298 -11.64 -2.11 -26.57
C ASN A 298 -12.05 -0.70 -27.04
N ARG A 299 -11.27 0.34 -26.70
CA ARG A 299 -11.56 1.73 -27.04
C ARG A 299 -10.49 2.32 -27.92
N LYS A 300 -10.93 3.05 -28.94
CA LYS A 300 -10.03 3.86 -29.78
C LYS A 300 -9.64 5.11 -29.03
N LYS A 301 -8.41 5.57 -29.26
CA LYS A 301 -7.94 6.86 -28.79
C LYS A 301 -8.73 7.98 -29.46
N GLU A 302 -9.24 8.91 -28.66
CA GLU A 302 -9.93 10.14 -29.06
C GLU A 302 -9.11 11.32 -28.54
N ASP A 303 -8.21 11.86 -29.37
CA ASP A 303 -7.35 12.98 -28.97
C ASP A 303 -8.16 14.18 -28.48
N ASN A 304 -7.62 14.88 -27.48
CA ASN A 304 -8.25 16.06 -26.87
C ASN A 304 -9.62 15.80 -26.23
N LYS A 305 -9.89 14.57 -25.78
CA LYS A 305 -11.06 14.26 -24.95
C LYS A 305 -10.64 14.02 -23.50
N LEU A 306 -11.33 14.65 -22.56
CA LEU A 306 -11.19 14.40 -21.13
C LEU A 306 -12.57 14.11 -20.55
N GLU A 307 -12.78 12.89 -20.10
CA GLU A 307 -14.00 12.52 -19.38
C GLU A 307 -13.67 12.44 -17.88
N LEU A 308 -14.51 13.04 -17.05
CA LEU A 308 -14.40 13.06 -15.58
C LEU A 308 -15.60 12.32 -14.99
N PHE A 309 -15.33 11.26 -14.25
CA PHE A 309 -16.29 10.43 -13.55
C PHE A 309 -16.27 10.78 -12.07
N VAL A 310 -17.42 11.24 -11.55
CA VAL A 310 -17.56 11.75 -10.18
C VAL A 310 -18.85 11.26 -9.54
N MET A 311 -19.03 11.61 -8.26
CA MET A 311 -20.30 11.53 -7.56
C MET A 311 -20.54 12.92 -6.99
N ALA A 312 -21.74 13.50 -7.16
CA ALA A 312 -21.95 14.92 -6.87
C ALA A 312 -21.74 15.31 -5.39
N GLN A 313 -21.81 14.36 -4.45
CA GLN A 313 -21.54 14.61 -3.04
C GLN A 313 -20.16 14.13 -2.56
N CYS A 314 -19.33 13.56 -3.45
CA CYS A 314 -17.97 13.20 -3.08
C CYS A 314 -17.08 14.45 -3.00
N PRO A 315 -16.42 14.74 -1.85
CA PRO A 315 -15.52 15.89 -1.71
C PRO A 315 -14.37 15.88 -2.72
N PHE A 316 -13.84 14.70 -3.07
CA PHE A 316 -12.78 14.56 -4.07
C PHE A 316 -13.29 14.79 -5.50
N GLY A 317 -14.54 14.41 -5.79
CA GLY A 317 -15.21 14.68 -7.07
C GLY A 317 -15.40 16.18 -7.27
N VAL A 318 -15.96 16.85 -6.26
CA VAL A 318 -16.12 18.31 -6.22
C VAL A 318 -14.79 19.05 -6.39
N MET A 319 -13.73 18.54 -5.75
CA MET A 319 -12.37 19.07 -5.94
C MET A 319 -11.91 18.96 -7.39
N ALA A 320 -12.12 17.79 -8.02
CA ALA A 320 -11.78 17.57 -9.42
C ALA A 320 -12.56 18.47 -10.37
N GLU A 321 -13.88 18.58 -10.19
CA GLU A 321 -14.72 19.49 -10.98
C GLU A 321 -14.23 20.95 -10.87
N ASN A 322 -14.06 21.46 -9.65
CA ASN A 322 -13.58 22.83 -9.44
C ASN A 322 -12.20 23.05 -10.05
N THR A 323 -11.32 22.05 -9.96
CA THR A 323 -9.97 22.10 -10.53
C THR A 323 -10.01 22.18 -12.06
N ILE A 324 -10.83 21.35 -12.72
CA ILE A 324 -10.97 21.37 -14.18
C ILE A 324 -11.67 22.65 -14.65
N ILE A 325 -12.74 23.08 -13.99
CA ILE A 325 -13.47 24.30 -14.34
C ILE A 325 -12.54 25.53 -14.22
N ASN A 326 -11.79 25.64 -13.12
CA ASN A 326 -10.83 26.73 -12.95
C ASN A 326 -9.72 26.69 -14.00
N ALA A 327 -9.26 25.50 -14.42
CA ALA A 327 -8.27 25.37 -15.49
C ALA A 327 -8.80 25.84 -16.84
N ILE A 328 -10.07 25.57 -17.15
CA ILE A 328 -10.76 26.08 -18.34
C ILE A 328 -10.83 27.61 -18.30
N GLU A 329 -11.35 28.18 -17.21
CA GLU A 329 -11.55 29.63 -17.06
C GLU A 329 -10.23 30.42 -17.07
N SER A 330 -9.18 29.85 -16.48
CA SER A 330 -7.83 30.47 -16.43
C SER A 330 -6.98 30.17 -17.67
N ALA A 331 -7.55 29.53 -18.70
CA ALA A 331 -6.85 29.11 -19.91
C ALA A 331 -5.59 28.25 -19.66
N LYS A 332 -5.58 27.52 -18.55
CA LYS A 332 -4.55 26.52 -18.21
C LYS A 332 -4.85 25.15 -18.81
N LEU A 333 -6.09 24.92 -19.22
CA LEU A 333 -6.49 23.82 -20.07
C LEU A 333 -6.64 24.32 -21.53
N SER A 334 -6.11 23.57 -22.49
CA SER A 334 -6.27 23.91 -23.91
C SER A 334 -7.75 23.95 -24.28
N LYS A 335 -8.15 24.95 -25.08
CA LYS A 335 -9.53 25.10 -25.58
C LYS A 335 -9.96 23.95 -26.51
N ASP A 336 -8.98 23.23 -27.08
CA ASP A 336 -9.25 22.08 -27.94
C ASP A 336 -9.68 20.84 -27.14
N ILE A 337 -9.46 20.84 -25.82
CA ILE A 337 -9.83 19.72 -24.95
C ILE A 337 -11.32 19.77 -24.65
N LYS A 338 -12.06 18.79 -25.17
CA LYS A 338 -13.46 18.55 -24.86
C LYS A 338 -13.58 17.88 -23.51
N VAL A 339 -14.19 18.57 -22.55
CA VAL A 339 -14.45 18.05 -21.20
C VAL A 339 -15.87 17.53 -21.10
N GLU A 340 -16.02 16.28 -20.63
CA GLU A 340 -17.30 15.65 -20.34
C GLU A 340 -17.32 15.18 -18.89
N ILE A 341 -18.38 15.50 -18.15
CA ILE A 341 -18.59 15.00 -16.79
C ILE A 341 -19.67 13.92 -16.83
N HIS A 342 -19.39 12.82 -16.14
CA HIS A 342 -20.20 11.61 -15.94
C HIS A 342 -20.28 11.28 -14.45
N TYR A 343 -21.33 10.57 -14.06
CA TYR A 343 -21.65 10.23 -12.69
C TYR A 343 -21.55 8.73 -12.43
N ILE A 344 -21.13 8.40 -11.22
CA ILE A 344 -20.93 7.03 -10.75
C ILE A 344 -22.10 6.65 -9.83
N GLY A 345 -22.71 5.51 -10.11
CA GLY A 345 -23.78 4.94 -9.32
C GLY A 345 -24.39 3.74 -10.04
N ASP A 346 -25.45 3.20 -9.46
CA ASP A 346 -26.15 2.03 -9.98
C ASP A 346 -27.58 2.38 -10.38
N ALA A 347 -28.02 1.80 -11.49
CA ALA A 347 -29.41 1.83 -11.93
C ALA A 347 -29.93 0.40 -12.00
N PHE A 348 -31.10 0.15 -11.39
CA PHE A 348 -31.76 -1.15 -11.41
C PHE A 348 -33.27 -0.97 -11.57
N LYS A 349 -33.99 -2.05 -11.85
CA LYS A 349 -35.45 -2.06 -11.88
C LYS A 349 -35.99 -2.78 -10.65
N ASP A 350 -36.98 -2.20 -10.00
CA ASP A 350 -37.70 -2.88 -8.93
C ASP A 350 -38.64 -3.97 -9.47
N ALA A 351 -39.35 -4.66 -8.57
CA ALA A 351 -40.28 -5.73 -8.91
C ALA A 351 -41.42 -5.29 -9.86
N ASN A 352 -41.71 -3.99 -9.95
CA ASN A 352 -42.73 -3.43 -10.83
C ASN A 352 -42.14 -2.86 -12.13
N GLY A 353 -40.83 -3.02 -12.35
CA GLY A 353 -40.13 -2.52 -13.53
C GLY A 353 -39.80 -1.03 -13.48
N VAL A 354 -39.97 -0.36 -12.33
CA VAL A 354 -39.67 1.06 -12.15
C VAL A 354 -38.16 1.23 -11.93
N ALA A 355 -37.57 2.19 -12.63
CA ALA A 355 -36.15 2.50 -12.48
C ALA A 355 -35.86 3.06 -11.08
N GLN A 356 -34.90 2.45 -10.40
CA GLN A 356 -34.36 2.83 -9.12
C GLN A 356 -32.88 3.15 -9.28
N PHE A 357 -32.40 4.06 -8.44
CA PHE A 357 -31.02 4.56 -8.49
C PHE A 357 -30.39 4.43 -7.12
N HIS A 358 -29.09 4.11 -7.10
CA HIS A 358 -28.28 4.07 -5.91
C HIS A 358 -26.98 4.83 -6.14
N SER A 359 -26.68 5.75 -5.24
CA SER A 359 -25.37 6.43 -5.16
C SER A 359 -24.81 6.26 -3.75
N LEU A 360 -23.49 6.38 -3.62
CA LEU A 360 -22.76 6.11 -2.37
C LEU A 360 -23.25 6.96 -1.19
N HIS A 361 -23.58 8.23 -1.43
CA HIS A 361 -24.04 9.17 -0.40
C HIS A 361 -25.59 9.24 -0.29
N GLY A 362 -26.29 8.28 -0.89
CA GLY A 362 -27.74 8.13 -0.77
C GLY A 362 -28.54 8.97 -1.76
N ASP A 363 -29.82 9.18 -1.43
CA ASP A 363 -30.82 9.63 -2.40
C ASP A 363 -30.60 11.04 -2.93
N ASP A 364 -30.04 11.92 -2.11
CA ASP A 364 -29.82 13.31 -2.50
C ASP A 364 -28.67 13.45 -3.51
N GLU A 365 -27.76 12.47 -3.56
CA GLU A 365 -26.67 12.42 -4.53
C GLU A 365 -27.18 12.05 -5.93
N TRP A 366 -27.85 10.90 -6.10
CA TRP A 366 -28.34 10.51 -7.43
C TRP A 366 -29.33 11.54 -8.00
N LYS A 367 -30.15 12.18 -7.14
CA LYS A 367 -31.04 13.27 -7.57
C LYS A 367 -30.26 14.47 -8.07
N GLU A 368 -29.13 14.79 -7.44
CA GLU A 368 -28.25 15.86 -7.87
C GLU A 368 -27.52 15.52 -9.16
N ASP A 369 -26.98 14.30 -9.29
CA ASP A 369 -26.37 13.78 -10.52
C ASP A 369 -27.34 13.93 -11.70
N ALA A 370 -28.61 13.52 -11.53
CA ALA A 370 -29.67 13.68 -12.51
C ALA A 370 -29.89 15.15 -12.91
N ARG A 371 -29.99 16.06 -11.92
CA ARG A 371 -30.17 17.51 -12.18
C ARG A 371 -29.00 18.08 -12.96
N GLN A 372 -27.77 17.69 -12.62
CA GLN A 372 -26.57 18.16 -13.31
C GLN A 372 -26.55 17.70 -14.76
N LEU A 373 -26.91 16.45 -15.06
CA LEU A 373 -27.08 15.94 -16.42
C LEU A 373 -28.17 16.69 -17.20
N LEU A 374 -29.31 16.98 -16.56
CA LEU A 374 -30.39 17.73 -17.18
C LEU A 374 -29.99 19.19 -17.46
N ILE A 375 -29.28 19.84 -16.53
CA ILE A 375 -28.76 21.20 -16.70
C ILE A 375 -27.73 21.24 -17.84
N LYS A 376 -26.80 20.27 -17.92
CA LYS A 376 -25.86 20.13 -19.03
C LYS A 376 -26.57 20.06 -20.38
N LYS A 377 -27.74 19.41 -20.45
CA LYS A 377 -28.55 19.27 -21.66
C LYS A 377 -29.35 20.53 -22.02
N ILE A 378 -29.99 21.18 -21.06
CA ILE A 378 -30.93 22.30 -21.31
C ILE A 378 -30.24 23.67 -21.24
N TYR A 379 -29.21 23.80 -20.40
CA TYR A 379 -28.45 25.02 -20.16
C TYR A 379 -26.93 24.78 -20.27
N PRO A 380 -26.42 24.27 -21.42
CA PRO A 380 -25.00 23.92 -21.57
C PRO A 380 -24.06 25.09 -21.23
N ASP A 381 -24.40 26.31 -21.63
CA ASP A 381 -23.58 27.51 -21.37
C ASP A 381 -23.54 27.93 -19.90
N LYS A 382 -24.48 27.44 -19.07
CA LYS A 382 -24.58 27.75 -17.63
C LYS A 382 -24.14 26.60 -16.73
N TYR A 383 -23.84 25.43 -17.32
CA TYR A 383 -23.56 24.22 -16.58
C TYR A 383 -22.37 24.37 -15.61
N PHE A 384 -21.24 24.92 -16.07
CA PHE A 384 -20.08 25.14 -15.19
C PHE A 384 -20.32 26.23 -14.14
N SER A 385 -21.11 27.26 -14.46
CA SER A 385 -21.52 28.25 -13.45
C SER A 385 -22.38 27.61 -12.36
N TYR A 386 -23.26 26.69 -12.73
CA TYR A 386 -24.05 25.90 -11.77
C TYR A 386 -23.16 25.03 -10.90
N LEU A 387 -22.27 24.22 -11.49
CA LEU A 387 -21.37 23.34 -10.73
C LEU A 387 -20.53 24.13 -9.72
N LYS A 388 -19.90 25.24 -10.12
CA LYS A 388 -19.11 26.08 -9.20
C LYS A 388 -19.91 26.60 -8.00
N GLU A 389 -21.18 26.94 -8.20
CA GLU A 389 -22.02 27.40 -7.11
C GLU A 389 -22.53 26.23 -6.26
N ARG A 390 -22.94 25.13 -6.90
CA ARG A 390 -23.43 23.91 -6.25
C ARG A 390 -22.36 23.27 -5.36
N ASN A 391 -21.11 23.27 -5.83
CA ASN A 391 -19.95 22.69 -5.16
C ASN A 391 -19.57 23.37 -3.85
N LYS A 392 -20.07 24.59 -3.59
CA LYS A 392 -19.86 25.28 -2.30
C LYS A 392 -20.63 24.63 -1.15
N SER A 393 -21.68 23.87 -1.46
CA SER A 393 -22.54 23.19 -0.49
C SER A 393 -22.93 21.80 -1.00
N TYR A 394 -21.99 21.07 -1.60
CA TYR A 394 -22.20 19.79 -2.28
C TYR A 394 -23.00 18.77 -1.44
N ASN A 395 -22.80 18.75 -0.14
CA ASN A 395 -23.46 17.87 0.84
C ASN A 395 -24.88 18.31 1.27
N SER A 396 -25.41 19.41 0.73
CA SER A 396 -26.76 19.90 1.02
C SER A 396 -27.74 19.50 -0.09
N ALA A 397 -28.98 19.18 0.26
CA ALA A 397 -30.07 18.99 -0.70
C ALA A 397 -30.55 20.31 -1.35
N GLU A 398 -30.17 21.47 -0.79
CA GLU A 398 -30.56 22.79 -1.30
C GLU A 398 -29.78 23.17 -2.57
N TRP A 399 -30.36 22.92 -3.74
CA TRP A 399 -29.75 23.20 -5.05
C TRP A 399 -30.35 24.43 -5.77
N LYS A 400 -31.58 24.83 -5.40
CA LYS A 400 -32.35 25.87 -6.12
C LYS A 400 -31.66 27.23 -6.09
N GLU A 401 -31.02 27.57 -4.97
CA GLU A 401 -30.26 28.82 -4.86
C GLU A 401 -29.02 28.84 -5.77
N SER A 402 -28.33 27.70 -5.91
CA SER A 402 -27.22 27.57 -6.86
C SER A 402 -27.71 27.72 -8.30
N ALA A 403 -28.86 27.14 -8.63
CA ALA A 403 -29.48 27.28 -9.94
C ALA A 403 -29.84 28.74 -10.25
N LYS A 404 -30.50 29.44 -9.32
CA LYS A 404 -30.84 30.87 -9.48
C LYS A 404 -29.61 31.74 -9.70
N LYS A 405 -28.55 31.55 -8.92
CA LYS A 405 -27.28 32.29 -9.08
C LYS A 405 -26.59 32.02 -10.40
N ALA A 406 -26.73 30.82 -10.96
CA ALA A 406 -26.27 30.47 -12.30
C ALA A 406 -27.23 30.93 -13.41
N GLY A 407 -28.35 31.59 -13.08
CA GLY A 407 -29.36 32.04 -14.02
C GLY A 407 -30.19 30.90 -14.63
N ILE A 408 -30.35 29.78 -13.91
CA ILE A 408 -31.15 28.62 -14.29
C ILE A 408 -32.50 28.68 -13.55
N ASP A 409 -33.60 28.35 -14.24
CA ASP A 409 -34.92 28.25 -13.61
C ASP A 409 -35.05 26.92 -12.84
N PRO A 410 -35.12 26.93 -11.49
CA PRO A 410 -35.25 25.71 -10.72
C PRO A 410 -36.57 24.98 -10.98
N ASN A 411 -37.66 25.70 -11.27
CA ASN A 411 -38.95 25.07 -11.51
C ASN A 411 -38.95 24.25 -12.80
N LEU A 412 -38.24 24.73 -13.84
CA LEU A 412 -38.07 23.98 -15.08
C LEU A 412 -37.31 22.67 -14.87
N ILE A 413 -36.24 22.69 -14.06
CA ILE A 413 -35.45 21.50 -13.74
C ILE A 413 -36.26 20.52 -12.90
N GLU A 414 -37.01 21.01 -11.91
CA GLU A 414 -37.85 20.18 -11.02
C GLU A 414 -39.00 19.50 -11.79
N ASN A 415 -39.66 20.23 -12.70
CA ASN A 415 -40.73 19.68 -13.55
C ASN A 415 -40.25 18.65 -14.58
N LYS A 416 -38.94 18.50 -14.77
CA LYS A 416 -38.32 17.57 -15.73
C LYS A 416 -37.49 16.48 -15.05
N LEU A 417 -37.77 16.18 -13.79
CA LEU A 417 -37.03 15.16 -13.03
C LEU A 417 -37.10 13.77 -13.67
N ASP A 418 -38.20 13.40 -14.34
CA ASP A 418 -38.29 12.10 -15.01
C ASP A 418 -37.39 12.02 -16.26
N ASP A 419 -37.26 13.11 -17.02
CA ASP A 419 -36.27 13.21 -18.10
C ASP A 419 -34.84 13.08 -17.55
N ALA A 420 -34.59 13.68 -16.38
CA ALA A 420 -33.30 13.63 -15.69
C ALA A 420 -32.94 12.20 -15.25
N LYS A 421 -33.90 11.45 -14.72
CA LYS A 421 -33.70 10.04 -14.34
C LYS A 421 -33.32 9.17 -15.53
N LYS A 422 -33.91 9.40 -16.71
CA LYS A 422 -33.52 8.66 -17.92
C LYS A 422 -32.06 8.94 -18.29
N LEU A 423 -31.66 10.21 -18.30
CA LEU A 423 -30.26 10.59 -18.55
C LEU A 423 -29.32 9.94 -17.54
N LEU A 424 -29.71 9.92 -16.26
CA LEU A 424 -28.92 9.30 -15.20
C LEU A 424 -28.75 7.79 -15.41
N GLY A 425 -29.80 7.08 -15.83
CA GLY A 425 -29.72 5.65 -16.14
C GLY A 425 -28.71 5.36 -17.24
N ASP A 426 -28.77 6.12 -18.34
CA ASP A 426 -27.82 5.99 -19.46
C ASP A 426 -26.37 6.30 -19.01
N ASP A 427 -26.20 7.28 -18.12
CA ASP A 427 -24.89 7.72 -17.63
C ASP A 427 -24.27 6.73 -16.63
N PHE A 428 -25.06 6.18 -15.72
CA PHE A 428 -24.65 5.10 -14.82
C PHE A 428 -24.31 3.83 -15.59
N GLU A 429 -25.09 3.47 -16.62
CA GLU A 429 -24.77 2.35 -17.50
C GLU A 429 -23.42 2.57 -18.19
N TYR A 430 -23.15 3.80 -18.66
CA TYR A 430 -21.87 4.16 -19.26
C TYR A 430 -20.70 3.99 -18.28
N SER A 431 -20.78 4.59 -17.08
CA SER A 431 -19.75 4.45 -16.03
C SER A 431 -19.51 2.99 -15.64
N ASN A 432 -20.58 2.21 -15.47
CA ASN A 432 -20.51 0.79 -15.11
C ASN A 432 -19.94 -0.09 -16.21
N SER A 433 -20.21 0.23 -17.49
CA SER A 433 -19.62 -0.47 -18.64
C SER A 433 -18.09 -0.37 -18.67
N LEU A 434 -17.54 0.70 -18.08
CA LEU A 434 -16.11 0.95 -17.94
C LEU A 434 -15.53 0.41 -16.62
N LYS A 435 -16.38 -0.17 -15.75
CA LYS A 435 -16.05 -0.60 -14.38
C LYS A 435 -15.50 0.55 -13.52
N ILE A 436 -15.97 1.79 -13.73
CA ILE A 436 -15.54 2.95 -12.96
C ILE A 436 -16.45 3.09 -11.74
N ASN A 437 -15.90 2.83 -10.55
CA ASN A 437 -16.60 2.93 -9.26
C ASN A 437 -15.88 3.81 -8.22
N VAL A 438 -14.83 4.55 -8.63
CA VAL A 438 -14.06 5.43 -7.74
C VAL A 438 -14.15 6.87 -8.23
N SER A 439 -14.48 7.80 -7.33
CA SER A 439 -14.54 9.24 -7.61
C SER A 439 -13.35 9.98 -6.97
N PRO A 440 -12.61 10.84 -7.71
CA PRO A 440 -12.71 11.10 -9.14
C PRO A 440 -11.87 10.11 -9.97
N THR A 441 -12.42 9.69 -11.11
CA THR A 441 -11.69 8.98 -12.17
C THR A 441 -11.72 9.80 -13.45
N PHE A 442 -10.63 9.78 -14.21
CA PHE A 442 -10.50 10.43 -15.50
C PHE A 442 -10.33 9.40 -16.61
N LEU A 443 -10.95 9.62 -17.76
CA LEU A 443 -10.63 8.93 -19.01
C LEU A 443 -9.99 9.94 -19.97
N VAL A 444 -8.67 9.82 -20.10
CA VAL A 444 -7.83 10.70 -20.93
C VAL A 444 -7.78 10.12 -22.35
N ASN A 445 -7.99 11.00 -23.33
CA ASN A 445 -8.01 10.68 -24.75
C ASN A 445 -8.94 9.49 -25.08
N GLY A 446 -10.04 9.35 -24.35
CA GLY A 446 -11.06 8.32 -24.58
C GLY A 446 -10.66 6.88 -24.27
N ASN A 447 -9.41 6.58 -23.90
CA ASN A 447 -8.97 5.21 -23.64
C ASN A 447 -7.96 5.02 -22.48
N ILE A 448 -7.51 6.08 -21.81
CA ILE A 448 -6.58 5.96 -20.68
C ILE A 448 -7.29 6.31 -19.37
N LEU A 449 -7.56 5.32 -18.53
CA LEU A 449 -8.19 5.49 -17.22
C LEU A 449 -7.15 5.89 -16.18
N VAL A 450 -7.46 6.90 -15.38
CA VAL A 450 -6.58 7.48 -14.37
C VAL A 450 -7.38 7.89 -13.13
N VAL A 451 -7.01 7.37 -11.95
CA VAL A 451 -7.68 7.75 -10.69
C VAL A 451 -6.97 8.93 -10.02
N GLY A 452 -7.74 9.97 -9.67
CA GLY A 452 -7.25 11.12 -8.90
C GLY A 452 -6.47 12.18 -9.70
N LEU A 453 -6.53 13.42 -9.21
CA LEU A 453 -5.90 14.60 -9.84
C LEU A 453 -4.38 14.48 -9.96
N ASN A 454 -3.71 13.88 -8.98
CA ASN A 454 -2.26 13.73 -9.00
C ASN A 454 -1.80 12.90 -10.20
N ASN A 455 -2.52 11.82 -10.51
CA ASN A 455 -2.19 11.00 -11.67
C ASN A 455 -2.56 11.71 -12.98
N LEU A 456 -3.65 12.49 -13.02
CA LEU A 456 -3.98 13.31 -14.20
C LEU A 456 -2.85 14.29 -14.57
N LYS A 457 -2.24 14.95 -13.58
CA LYS A 457 -1.16 15.92 -13.78
C LYS A 457 0.14 15.33 -14.34
N THR A 458 0.26 14.00 -14.36
CA THR A 458 1.42 13.34 -14.99
C THR A 458 1.39 13.41 -16.52
N PHE A 459 0.25 13.79 -17.12
CA PHE A 459 0.14 14.02 -18.55
C PHE A 459 0.50 15.47 -18.85
N GLU A 460 1.33 15.65 -19.88
CA GLU A 460 1.87 16.95 -20.29
C GLU A 460 0.78 18.01 -20.50
N GLN A 461 -0.36 17.63 -21.08
CA GLN A 461 -1.50 18.51 -21.35
C GLN A 461 -2.26 18.98 -20.10
N TYR A 462 -2.04 18.37 -18.94
CA TYR A 462 -2.70 18.72 -17.67
C TYR A 462 -1.70 19.12 -16.56
N LYS A 463 -0.39 19.13 -16.83
CA LYS A 463 0.63 19.40 -15.80
C LYS A 463 0.48 20.74 -15.09
N ASN A 464 -0.06 21.74 -15.81
CA ASN A 464 -0.25 23.12 -15.33
C ASN A 464 -1.61 23.34 -14.64
N VAL A 465 -2.42 22.29 -14.47
CA VAL A 465 -3.68 22.37 -13.75
C VAL A 465 -3.40 22.55 -12.25
N ASP A 466 -3.96 23.60 -11.65
CA ASP A 466 -3.81 23.89 -10.23
C ASP A 466 -4.89 23.18 -9.41
N ILE A 467 -4.47 22.33 -8.49
CA ILE A 467 -5.40 21.63 -7.59
C ILE A 467 -5.96 22.63 -6.59
N VAL A 468 -7.28 22.77 -6.58
CA VAL A 468 -8.00 23.66 -5.67
C VAL A 468 -8.22 22.93 -4.35
N ASN A 469 -7.86 23.52 -3.21
CA ASN A 469 -7.99 22.95 -1.85
C ASN A 469 -7.21 21.63 -1.64
N SER A 470 -5.89 21.72 -1.48
CA SER A 470 -4.93 20.62 -1.40
C SER A 470 -5.02 19.67 -0.19
N SER A 471 -6.01 19.82 0.70
CA SER A 471 -6.08 19.07 1.96
C SER A 471 -6.69 17.67 1.84
N ALA A 472 -7.29 17.31 0.71
CA ALA A 472 -7.87 15.97 0.52
C ALA A 472 -7.11 15.18 -0.56
N GLN A 473 -6.39 14.13 -0.15
CA GLN A 473 -5.84 13.10 -1.03
C GLN A 473 -6.71 11.84 -0.90
N GLY A 474 -7.11 11.22 -2.01
CA GLY A 474 -7.90 9.99 -2.01
C GLY A 474 -9.00 9.95 -3.07
N GLY A 475 -9.91 9.00 -2.90
CA GLY A 475 -11.14 8.88 -3.67
C GLY A 475 -12.27 8.29 -2.81
N CYS A 476 -13.50 8.55 -3.19
CA CYS A 476 -14.67 7.88 -2.62
C CYS A 476 -14.91 6.59 -3.43
N LYS A 477 -15.11 5.46 -2.74
CA LYS A 477 -15.38 4.15 -3.35
C LYS A 477 -16.52 3.47 -2.60
#